data_AF-A0A954B1U6-F1
#
_entry.id   AF-A0A954B1U6-F1
#
_cell.length_a   1.000
_cell.length_b   1.000
_cell.length_c   1.000
_cell.angle_alpha   90.00
_cell.angle_beta   90.00
_cell.angle_gamma   90.00
#
_symmetry.space_group_name_H-M   'P 1'
#
loop_
_entity.id
_entity.type
_entity.pdbx_description
1 polymer ?
#
loop_
_entity_poly.entity_id
_entity_poly.type
_entity_poly.pdbx_seq_one_letter_code
_entity_poly.pdbx_strand_id
1 'polypeptide(L)'
;LPWRSVRENVGLGLELSGMAPAARRDKIDQQLQLVGLSDWADRKVGDLSGGMQQRVGLARAFATDAPILLMDEPFSALDPLIRTRLQDELLELQRALRRTIIFVSHDLDEAFKLGDRIAIMEGGRIVQCGTPREIFSAPASDYVADFVANMNPLGVLTARDVMGAPRPNIAGTIDPETPVTEVIDQLHGAAVAVAENGTVIGAVTAQSVIDRLRG
;
A
#
# COMPACT_ATOMS: atom_id res chain seq x y z
N LEU A 1 -16.03 -2.63 22.14
CA LEU A 1 -16.97 -1.55 22.54
C LEU A 1 -18.22 -1.54 21.64
N PRO A 2 -19.01 -2.63 21.58
CA PRO A 2 -20.19 -2.70 20.71
C PRO A 2 -21.34 -1.78 21.17
N TRP A 3 -21.34 -1.35 22.43
CA TRP A 3 -22.40 -0.54 23.04
C TRP A 3 -22.27 0.98 22.83
N ARG A 4 -21.09 1.45 22.40
CA ARG A 4 -20.86 2.87 22.07
C ARG A 4 -21.37 3.19 20.67
N SER A 5 -21.75 4.45 20.43
CA SER A 5 -22.02 4.92 19.07
C SER A 5 -20.75 4.88 18.23
N VAL A 6 -20.90 4.95 16.90
CA VAL A 6 -19.77 5.04 15.96
C VAL A 6 -18.86 6.23 16.31
N ARG A 7 -19.45 7.40 16.53
CA ARG A 7 -18.76 8.63 16.93
C ARG A 7 -18.00 8.46 18.24
N GLU A 8 -18.62 7.86 19.25
CA GLU A 8 -17.98 7.59 20.54
C GLU A 8 -16.86 6.54 20.46
N ASN A 9 -16.97 5.60 19.52
CA ASN A 9 -15.95 4.57 19.30
C ASN A 9 -14.70 5.16 18.64
N VAL A 10 -14.88 5.95 17.58
CA VAL A 10 -13.80 6.68 16.90
C VAL A 10 -13.15 7.70 17.84
N GLY A 11 -13.95 8.37 18.66
CA GLY A 11 -13.50 9.39 19.61
C GLY A 11 -12.82 8.89 20.87
N LEU A 12 -12.86 7.59 21.17
CA LEU A 12 -12.36 7.06 22.44
C LEU A 12 -10.88 7.39 22.67
N GLY A 13 -10.04 7.23 21.66
CA GLY A 13 -8.60 7.51 21.81
C GLY A 13 -8.32 8.98 22.11
N LEU A 14 -9.13 9.88 21.53
CA LEU A 14 -9.05 11.33 21.75
C LEU A 14 -9.62 11.75 23.11
N GLU A 15 -10.64 11.06 23.59
CA GLU A 15 -11.17 11.21 24.95
C GLU A 15 -10.10 10.87 25.99
N LEU A 16 -9.45 9.72 25.82
CA LEU A 16 -8.42 9.23 26.73
C LEU A 16 -7.15 10.07 26.70
N SER A 17 -6.85 10.75 25.59
CA SER A 17 -5.75 11.70 25.49
C SER A 17 -6.06 13.10 26.06
N GLY A 18 -7.28 13.32 26.57
CA GLY A 18 -7.68 14.58 27.19
C GLY A 18 -8.03 15.70 26.21
N MET A 19 -8.30 15.38 24.94
CA MET A 19 -8.65 16.38 23.93
C MET A 19 -9.99 17.06 24.24
N ALA A 20 -10.06 18.39 24.05
CA ALA A 20 -11.27 19.17 24.30
C ALA A 20 -12.46 18.68 23.43
N PRO A 21 -13.70 18.68 23.95
CA PRO A 21 -14.86 18.11 23.27
C PRO A 21 -15.14 18.64 21.86
N ALA A 22 -14.94 19.96 21.64
CA ALA A 22 -15.16 20.60 20.34
C ALA A 22 -14.13 20.12 19.30
N ALA A 23 -12.84 20.27 19.59
CA ALA A 23 -11.76 19.81 18.72
C ALA A 23 -11.83 18.29 18.43
N ARG A 24 -12.23 17.51 19.44
CA ARG A 24 -12.47 16.08 19.29
C ARG A 24 -13.59 15.79 18.29
N ARG A 25 -14.69 16.54 18.35
CA ARG A 25 -15.85 16.33 17.46
C ARG A 25 -15.48 16.58 16.00
N ASP A 26 -14.81 17.70 15.73
CA ASP A 26 -14.37 18.06 14.38
C ASP A 26 -13.44 16.99 13.78
N LYS A 27 -12.48 16.50 14.58
CA LYS A 27 -11.57 15.44 14.15
C LYS A 27 -12.31 14.12 13.87
N ILE A 28 -13.27 13.74 14.72
CA ILE A 28 -14.09 12.54 14.49
C ILE A 28 -14.91 12.68 13.20
N ASP A 29 -15.58 13.82 12.99
CA ASP A 29 -16.42 14.03 11.81
C ASP A 29 -15.60 13.97 10.52
N GLN A 30 -14.38 14.53 10.50
CA GLN A 30 -13.46 14.40 9.39
C GLN A 30 -13.12 12.93 9.09
N GLN A 31 -12.79 12.14 10.11
CA GLN A 31 -12.45 10.72 9.93
C GLN A 31 -13.66 9.88 9.51
N LEU A 32 -14.86 10.19 10.00
CA LEU A 32 -16.09 9.51 9.60
C LEU A 32 -16.46 9.82 8.15
N GLN A 33 -16.25 11.05 7.70
CA GLN A 33 -16.43 11.42 6.29
C GLN A 33 -15.47 10.64 5.40
N LEU A 34 -14.21 10.53 5.82
CA LEU A 34 -13.19 9.83 5.07
C LEU A 34 -13.54 8.36 4.81
N VAL A 35 -14.02 7.66 5.85
CA VAL A 35 -14.44 6.25 5.72
C VAL A 35 -15.88 6.06 5.22
N GLY A 36 -16.59 7.15 4.89
CA GLY A 36 -17.96 7.11 4.39
C GLY A 36 -18.97 6.59 5.42
N LEU A 37 -18.83 7.00 6.69
CA LEU A 37 -19.72 6.62 7.80
C LEU A 37 -20.38 7.81 8.51
N SER A 38 -20.36 9.02 7.93
CA SER A 38 -20.98 10.22 8.53
C SER A 38 -22.45 10.01 8.89
N ASP A 39 -23.25 9.40 8.01
CA ASP A 39 -24.68 9.13 8.24
C ASP A 39 -24.95 8.10 9.34
N TRP A 40 -23.91 7.36 9.74
CA TRP A 40 -23.97 6.29 10.74
C TRP A 40 -23.35 6.71 12.07
N ALA A 41 -22.90 7.96 12.20
CA ALA A 41 -22.15 8.46 13.35
C ALA A 41 -22.84 8.20 14.70
N ASP A 42 -24.17 8.30 14.74
CA ASP A 42 -24.95 8.17 15.98
C ASP A 42 -25.54 6.76 16.17
N ARG A 43 -25.30 5.84 15.24
CA ARG A 43 -25.69 4.42 15.35
C ARG A 43 -24.73 3.66 16.26
N LYS A 44 -25.20 2.57 16.86
CA LYS A 44 -24.34 1.66 17.64
C LYS A 44 -23.48 0.84 16.70
N VAL A 45 -22.23 0.59 17.08
CA VAL A 45 -21.30 -0.20 16.25
C VAL A 45 -21.81 -1.63 16.03
N GLY A 46 -22.51 -2.22 17.01
CA GLY A 46 -23.11 -3.55 16.89
C GLY A 46 -24.22 -3.67 15.84
N ASP A 47 -24.82 -2.56 15.40
CA ASP A 47 -25.88 -2.55 14.39
C ASP A 47 -25.34 -2.46 12.95
N LEU A 48 -24.01 -2.37 12.80
CA LEU A 48 -23.34 -2.21 11.51
C LEU A 48 -22.91 -3.56 10.91
N SER A 49 -22.81 -3.60 9.58
CA SER A 49 -22.20 -4.75 8.88
C SER A 49 -20.72 -4.91 9.23
N GLY A 50 -20.15 -6.11 9.03
CA GLY A 50 -18.74 -6.36 9.32
C GLY A 50 -17.77 -5.38 8.64
N GLY A 51 -17.98 -5.10 7.35
CA GLY A 51 -17.17 -4.10 6.62
C GLY A 51 -17.35 -2.67 7.14
N MET A 52 -18.54 -2.30 7.61
CA MET A 52 -18.74 -1.03 8.29
C MET A 52 -18.02 -0.98 9.64
N GLN A 53 -18.01 -2.08 10.40
CA GLN A 53 -17.28 -2.17 11.66
C GLN A 53 -15.75 -2.05 11.46
N GLN A 54 -15.21 -2.67 10.41
CA GLN A 54 -13.79 -2.47 10.02
C GLN A 54 -13.50 -1.00 9.69
N ARG A 55 -14.38 -0.34 8.94
CA ARG A 55 -14.27 1.10 8.65
C ARG A 55 -14.31 1.98 9.89
N VAL A 56 -15.11 1.64 10.92
CA VAL A 56 -15.04 2.30 12.23
C VAL A 56 -13.68 2.10 12.88
N GLY A 57 -13.10 0.90 12.78
CA GLY A 57 -11.74 0.61 13.25
C GLY A 57 -10.67 1.47 12.58
N LEU A 58 -10.74 1.61 11.25
CA LEU A 58 -9.87 2.48 10.47
C LEU A 58 -10.01 3.96 10.85
N ALA A 59 -11.25 4.48 10.92
CA ALA A 59 -11.49 5.85 11.36
C ALA A 59 -10.95 6.12 12.76
N ARG A 60 -11.08 5.14 13.67
CA ARG A 60 -10.48 5.23 15.01
C ARG A 60 -8.97 5.29 14.95
N ALA A 61 -8.31 4.47 14.14
CA ALA A 61 -6.86 4.50 13.97
C ALA A 61 -6.40 5.86 13.43
N PHE A 62 -7.06 6.39 12.39
CA PHE A 62 -6.74 7.68 11.78
C PHE A 62 -7.02 8.88 12.70
N ALA A 63 -8.04 8.78 13.56
CA ALA A 63 -8.35 9.84 14.52
C ALA A 63 -7.25 10.01 15.57
N THR A 64 -6.58 8.92 15.98
CA THR A 64 -5.52 8.99 16.99
C THR A 64 -4.25 9.63 16.45
N ASP A 65 -3.47 10.29 17.31
CA ASP A 65 -2.13 10.77 16.98
C ASP A 65 -1.04 9.80 17.44
N ALA A 66 -1.32 8.50 17.35
CA ALA A 66 -0.37 7.47 17.74
C ALA A 66 0.86 7.45 16.81
N PRO A 67 2.08 7.34 17.34
CA PRO A 67 3.30 7.26 16.52
C PRO A 67 3.41 5.93 15.76
N ILE A 68 2.74 4.88 16.26
CA ILE A 68 2.72 3.54 15.68
C ILE A 68 1.26 3.10 15.51
N LEU A 69 0.90 2.65 14.32
CA LEU A 69 -0.40 2.05 14.01
C LEU A 69 -0.20 0.56 13.73
N LEU A 70 -0.88 -0.30 14.49
CA LEU A 70 -0.93 -1.74 14.25
C LEU A 70 -2.28 -2.07 13.63
N MET A 71 -2.27 -2.72 12.48
CA MET A 71 -3.49 -3.07 11.75
C MET A 71 -3.48 -4.55 11.38
N ASP A 72 -4.51 -5.25 11.81
CA ASP A 72 -4.72 -6.68 11.54
C ASP A 72 -5.86 -6.83 10.53
N GLU A 73 -5.52 -7.16 9.29
CA GLU A 73 -6.42 -7.29 8.14
C GLU A 73 -7.51 -6.21 8.03
N PRO A 74 -7.17 -4.91 8.09
CA PRO A 74 -8.17 -3.86 8.20
C PRO A 74 -9.04 -3.68 6.94
N PHE A 75 -8.67 -4.32 5.82
CA PHE A 75 -9.34 -4.18 4.52
C PHE A 75 -10.04 -5.46 4.03
N SER A 76 -9.91 -6.58 4.76
CA SER A 76 -10.34 -7.91 4.28
C SER A 76 -11.85 -8.02 4.07
N ALA A 77 -12.68 -7.32 4.85
CA ALA A 77 -14.14 -7.34 4.74
C ALA A 77 -14.71 -6.16 3.94
N LEU A 78 -13.86 -5.43 3.21
CA LEU A 78 -14.26 -4.31 2.37
C LEU A 78 -14.43 -4.71 0.92
N ASP A 79 -15.36 -4.05 0.24
CA ASP A 79 -15.54 -4.16 -1.20
C ASP A 79 -14.33 -3.57 -1.95
N PRO A 80 -14.01 -4.07 -3.16
CA PRO A 80 -12.78 -3.69 -3.87
C PRO A 80 -12.59 -2.18 -4.10
N LEU A 81 -13.69 -1.44 -4.33
CA LEU A 81 -13.64 -0.01 -4.60
C LEU A 81 -13.26 0.79 -3.33
N ILE A 82 -13.95 0.54 -2.22
CA ILE A 82 -13.66 1.21 -0.95
C ILE A 82 -12.30 0.77 -0.41
N ARG A 83 -11.94 -0.51 -0.57
CA ARG A 83 -10.61 -1.04 -0.22
C ARG A 83 -9.52 -0.20 -0.89
N THR A 84 -9.55 -0.09 -2.21
CA THR A 84 -8.56 0.67 -2.99
C THR A 84 -8.47 2.11 -2.49
N ARG A 85 -9.63 2.77 -2.32
CA ARG A 85 -9.68 4.15 -1.83
C ARG A 85 -9.06 4.33 -0.45
N LEU A 86 -9.35 3.44 0.50
CA LEU A 86 -8.82 3.57 1.87
C LEU A 86 -7.34 3.19 1.96
N GLN A 87 -6.85 2.33 1.07
CA GLN A 87 -5.43 2.07 0.92
C GLN A 87 -4.68 3.31 0.42
N ASP A 88 -5.23 3.99 -0.58
CA ASP A 88 -4.63 5.23 -1.12
C ASP A 88 -4.60 6.32 -0.06
N GLU A 89 -5.68 6.46 0.71
CA GLU A 89 -5.73 7.38 1.85
C GLU A 89 -4.71 7.02 2.93
N LEU A 90 -4.50 5.74 3.22
CA LEU A 90 -3.49 5.29 4.18
C LEU A 90 -2.09 5.72 3.75
N LEU A 91 -1.79 5.62 2.44
CA LEU A 91 -0.53 6.08 1.86
C LEU A 91 -0.38 7.60 1.98
N GLU A 92 -1.43 8.36 1.70
CA GLU A 92 -1.42 9.83 1.87
C GLU A 92 -1.20 10.22 3.34
N LEU A 93 -1.87 9.54 4.26
CA LEU A 93 -1.72 9.75 5.70
C LEU A 93 -0.31 9.42 6.18
N GLN A 94 0.28 8.32 5.71
CA GLN A 94 1.66 7.94 6.01
C GLN A 94 2.63 9.03 5.54
N ARG A 95 2.46 9.55 4.31
CA ARG A 95 3.32 10.60 3.73
C ARG A 95 3.20 11.91 4.50
N ALA A 96 1.99 12.29 4.89
CA ALA A 96 1.73 13.53 5.61
C ALA A 96 2.23 13.51 7.06
N LEU A 97 2.05 12.39 7.75
CA LEU A 97 2.25 12.30 9.21
C LEU A 97 3.52 11.54 9.62
N ARG A 98 4.20 10.87 8.68
CA ARG A 98 5.44 10.08 8.89
C ARG A 98 5.32 9.08 10.05
N ARG A 99 4.17 8.41 10.15
CA ARG A 99 3.89 7.42 11.19
C ARG A 99 4.41 6.05 10.79
N THR A 100 4.80 5.25 11.78
CA THR A 100 5.12 3.84 11.54
C THR A 100 3.83 3.03 11.49
N ILE A 101 3.62 2.29 10.42
CA ILE A 101 2.44 1.43 10.24
C ILE A 101 2.94 -0.01 10.13
N ILE A 102 2.46 -0.88 11.02
CA ILE A 102 2.65 -2.33 10.91
C ILE A 102 1.31 -2.91 10.50
N PHE A 103 1.31 -3.51 9.32
CA PHE A 103 0.13 -4.00 8.65
C PHE A 103 0.26 -5.49 8.42
N VAL A 104 -0.76 -6.24 8.81
CA VAL A 104 -0.87 -7.68 8.59
C VAL A 104 -1.96 -7.92 7.55
N SER A 105 -1.63 -8.67 6.50
CA SER A 105 -2.58 -9.11 5.49
C SER A 105 -2.17 -10.48 4.95
N HIS A 106 -3.17 -11.21 4.45
CA HIS A 106 -2.99 -12.42 3.67
C HIS A 106 -2.94 -12.16 2.16
N ASP A 107 -3.14 -10.90 1.74
CA ASP A 107 -3.11 -10.47 0.35
C ASP A 107 -1.76 -9.81 0.01
N LEU A 108 -1.04 -10.40 -0.94
CA LEU A 108 0.24 -9.86 -1.38
C LEU A 108 0.10 -8.56 -2.16
N ASP A 109 -0.96 -8.38 -2.95
CA ASP A 109 -1.14 -7.13 -3.70
C ASP A 109 -1.24 -5.95 -2.72
N GLU A 110 -1.88 -6.16 -1.56
CA GLU A 110 -1.91 -5.17 -0.48
C GLU A 110 -0.53 -4.94 0.14
N ALA A 111 0.19 -6.01 0.47
CA ALA A 111 1.52 -5.92 1.08
C ALA A 111 2.52 -5.18 0.16
N PHE A 112 2.46 -5.44 -1.15
CA PHE A 112 3.30 -4.80 -2.14
C PHE A 112 2.89 -3.35 -2.43
N LYS A 113 1.59 -3.04 -2.45
CA LYS A 113 1.10 -1.68 -2.64
C LYS A 113 1.41 -0.77 -1.45
N LEU A 114 1.28 -1.28 -0.22
CA LEU A 114 1.37 -0.49 1.00
C LEU A 114 2.73 -0.56 1.70
N GLY A 115 3.47 -1.66 1.50
CA GLY A 115 4.63 -1.98 2.31
C GLY A 115 5.93 -1.44 1.71
N ASP A 116 6.61 -0.58 2.47
CA ASP A 116 8.02 -0.25 2.21
C ASP A 116 8.93 -1.47 2.41
N ARG A 117 8.55 -2.33 3.37
CA ARG A 117 9.20 -3.59 3.70
C ARG A 117 8.14 -4.63 4.03
N ILE A 118 8.34 -5.84 3.53
CA ILE A 118 7.43 -6.97 3.72
C ILE A 118 8.18 -8.07 4.49
N ALA A 119 7.48 -8.70 5.42
CA ALA A 119 7.95 -9.90 6.09
C ALA A 119 6.94 -11.02 5.86
N ILE A 120 7.35 -12.06 5.13
CA ILE A 120 6.52 -13.24 4.87
C ILE A 120 6.74 -14.23 6.01
N MET A 121 5.65 -14.80 6.51
CA MET A 121 5.67 -15.74 7.62
C MET A 121 5.03 -17.08 7.24
N GLU A 122 5.66 -18.17 7.65
CA GLU A 122 5.14 -19.54 7.52
C GLU A 122 5.34 -20.29 8.83
N GLY A 123 4.30 -20.96 9.34
CA GLY A 123 4.40 -21.73 10.60
C GLY A 123 4.85 -20.89 11.81
N GLY A 124 4.54 -19.58 11.82
CA GLY A 124 4.95 -18.65 12.87
C GLY A 124 6.41 -18.18 12.79
N ARG A 125 7.12 -18.46 11.69
CA ARG A 125 8.50 -18.02 11.45
C ARG A 125 8.56 -17.09 10.25
N ILE A 126 9.38 -16.05 10.32
CA ILE A 126 9.69 -15.20 9.16
C ILE A 126 10.55 -16.03 8.21
N VAL A 127 10.03 -16.29 7.01
CA VAL A 127 10.74 -17.03 5.95
C VAL A 127 11.54 -16.09 5.05
N GLN A 128 11.05 -14.87 4.85
CA GLN A 128 11.77 -13.83 4.11
C GLN A 128 11.34 -12.45 4.60
N CYS A 129 12.28 -11.51 4.66
CA CYS A 129 12.00 -10.09 4.86
C CYS A 129 12.83 -9.26 3.90
N GLY A 130 12.20 -8.32 3.22
CA GLY A 130 12.85 -7.48 2.22
C GLY A 130 11.91 -6.41 1.70
N THR A 131 12.39 -5.62 0.75
CA THR A 131 11.56 -4.75 -0.07
C THR A 131 10.65 -5.59 -0.98
N PRO A 132 9.52 -5.02 -1.44
CA PRO A 132 8.70 -5.64 -2.49
C PRO A 132 9.53 -6.21 -3.65
N ARG A 133 10.49 -5.43 -4.16
CA ARG A 133 11.39 -5.80 -5.26
C ARG A 133 12.27 -7.00 -4.95
N GLU A 134 12.86 -7.05 -3.76
CA GLU A 134 13.70 -8.18 -3.32
C GLU A 134 12.90 -9.47 -3.20
N ILE A 135 11.68 -9.39 -2.64
CA ILE A 135 10.80 -10.55 -2.51
C ILE A 135 10.39 -11.09 -3.88
N PHE A 136 10.06 -10.20 -4.83
CA PHE A 136 9.67 -10.61 -6.18
C PHE A 136 10.86 -11.18 -6.99
N SER A 137 12.01 -10.51 -6.94
CA SER A 137 13.14 -10.84 -7.83
C SER A 137 14.01 -11.99 -7.32
N ALA A 138 14.03 -12.21 -6.00
CA ALA A 138 14.86 -13.21 -5.35
C ALA A 138 14.09 -13.86 -4.18
N PRO A 139 13.06 -14.69 -4.47
CA PRO A 139 12.34 -15.44 -3.45
C PRO A 139 13.29 -16.40 -2.72
N ALA A 140 13.20 -16.44 -1.39
CA ALA A 140 14.12 -17.22 -0.54
C ALA A 140 13.76 -18.70 -0.44
N SER A 141 12.56 -19.09 -0.85
CA SER A 141 12.08 -20.48 -0.86
C SER A 141 11.04 -20.70 -1.95
N ASP A 142 10.79 -21.97 -2.29
CA ASP A 142 9.73 -22.37 -3.24
C ASP A 142 8.35 -21.86 -2.78
N TYR A 143 8.10 -21.87 -1.46
CA TYR A 143 6.90 -21.27 -0.88
C TYR A 143 6.76 -19.78 -1.26
N VAL A 144 7.82 -18.98 -1.09
CA VAL A 144 7.77 -17.55 -1.46
C VAL A 144 7.64 -17.39 -2.97
N ALA A 145 8.32 -18.24 -3.75
CA ALA A 145 8.23 -18.22 -5.21
C ALA A 145 6.81 -18.49 -5.72
N ASP A 146 6.12 -19.51 -5.18
CA ASP A 146 4.73 -19.83 -5.49
C ASP A 146 3.78 -18.68 -5.11
N PHE A 147 4.07 -18.01 -4.00
CA PHE A 147 3.32 -16.85 -3.53
C PHE A 147 3.42 -15.66 -4.49
N VAL A 148 4.62 -15.33 -4.99
CA VAL A 148 4.80 -14.20 -5.92
C VAL A 148 4.38 -14.53 -7.36
N ALA A 149 4.30 -15.81 -7.75
CA ALA A 149 3.98 -16.22 -9.12
C ALA A 149 2.60 -15.79 -9.62
N ASN A 150 1.64 -15.55 -8.70
CA ASN A 150 0.28 -15.13 -9.05
C ASN A 150 0.06 -13.61 -9.07
N MET A 151 1.12 -12.82 -8.87
CA MET A 151 1.03 -11.37 -8.73
C MET A 151 1.36 -10.64 -10.03
N ASN A 152 0.86 -9.40 -10.16
CA ASN A 152 1.19 -8.53 -11.29
C ASN A 152 2.52 -7.80 -11.07
N PRO A 153 3.61 -8.20 -11.75
CA PRO A 153 4.95 -7.64 -11.53
C PRO A 153 5.07 -6.15 -11.89
N LEU A 154 4.15 -5.60 -12.69
CA LEU A 154 4.22 -4.22 -13.16
C LEU A 154 4.17 -3.19 -12.02
N GLY A 155 3.54 -3.53 -10.90
CA GLY A 155 3.46 -2.63 -9.73
C GLY A 155 4.74 -2.53 -8.91
N VAL A 156 5.75 -3.36 -9.21
CA VAL A 156 6.93 -3.58 -8.34
C VAL A 156 8.23 -3.40 -9.11
N LEU A 157 8.23 -3.75 -10.40
CA LEU A 157 9.41 -3.65 -11.23
C LEU A 157 9.70 -2.20 -11.60
N THR A 158 10.99 -1.90 -11.66
CA THR A 158 11.55 -0.61 -12.08
C THR A 158 12.25 -0.73 -13.43
N ALA A 159 12.60 0.41 -14.03
CA ALA A 159 13.40 0.46 -15.25
C ALA A 159 14.68 -0.39 -15.15
N ARG A 160 15.33 -0.41 -13.98
CA ARG A 160 16.52 -1.24 -13.70
C ARG A 160 16.26 -2.74 -13.83
N ASP A 161 15.06 -3.20 -13.51
CA ASP A 161 14.73 -4.63 -13.52
C ASP A 161 14.41 -5.19 -14.90
N VAL A 162 13.99 -4.32 -15.83
CA VAL A 162 13.56 -4.67 -17.19
C VAL A 162 14.52 -4.17 -18.28
N MET A 163 15.59 -3.47 -17.90
CA MET A 163 16.56 -2.96 -18.87
C MET A 163 17.40 -4.10 -19.46
N GLY A 164 17.63 -4.01 -20.77
CA GLY A 164 18.66 -4.79 -21.45
C GLY A 164 19.96 -4.02 -21.60
N ALA A 165 20.88 -4.59 -22.36
CA ALA A 165 22.12 -3.92 -22.74
C ALA A 165 21.84 -2.55 -23.42
N PRO A 166 22.72 -1.55 -23.26
CA PRO A 166 22.61 -0.26 -23.93
C PRO A 166 22.46 -0.44 -25.45
N ARG A 167 21.61 0.38 -26.09
CA ARG A 167 21.35 0.32 -27.53
C ARG A 167 21.32 1.72 -28.17
N PRO A 168 21.64 1.83 -29.47
CA PRO A 168 21.42 3.06 -30.23
C PRO A 168 19.92 3.28 -30.53
N ASN A 169 19.56 4.51 -30.89
CA ASN A 169 18.18 4.96 -31.19
C ASN A 169 17.24 5.04 -29.97
N ILE A 170 17.45 6.08 -29.17
CA ILE A 170 16.83 6.26 -27.85
C ILE A 170 15.91 7.49 -27.88
N ALA A 171 14.66 7.35 -27.44
CA ALA A 171 13.67 8.43 -27.41
C ALA A 171 13.79 9.35 -26.20
N GLY A 172 14.46 8.91 -25.13
CA GLY A 172 14.59 9.66 -23.89
C GLY A 172 15.49 8.96 -22.88
N THR A 173 15.69 9.58 -21.73
CA THR A 173 16.43 9.02 -20.60
C THR A 173 15.57 9.06 -19.35
N ILE A 174 15.55 7.95 -18.60
CA ILE A 174 14.80 7.78 -17.36
C ILE A 174 15.71 7.35 -16.21
N ASP A 175 15.21 7.55 -15.00
CA ASP A 175 15.87 7.10 -13.78
C ASP A 175 15.75 5.57 -13.64
N PRO A 176 16.76 4.87 -13.10
CA PRO A 176 16.70 3.41 -12.91
C PRO A 176 15.55 2.96 -12.02
N GLU A 177 15.11 3.80 -11.08
CA GLU A 177 14.05 3.48 -10.14
C GLU A 177 12.67 3.95 -10.64
N THR A 178 12.56 4.45 -11.88
CA THR A 178 11.27 4.75 -12.52
C THR A 178 10.40 3.48 -12.62
N PRO A 179 9.14 3.49 -12.15
CA PRO A 179 8.24 2.34 -12.24
C PRO A 179 8.01 1.89 -13.68
N VAL A 180 7.96 0.57 -13.92
CA VAL A 180 7.78 0.01 -15.29
C VAL A 180 6.50 0.52 -15.96
N THR A 181 5.43 0.78 -15.19
CA THR A 181 4.19 1.38 -15.71
C THR A 181 4.43 2.71 -16.40
N GLU A 182 5.22 3.60 -15.80
CA GLU A 182 5.60 4.89 -16.39
C GLU A 182 6.56 4.73 -17.58
N VAL A 183 7.43 3.71 -17.54
CA VAL A 183 8.32 3.40 -18.67
C VAL A 183 7.53 2.95 -19.89
N ILE A 184 6.48 2.14 -19.71
CA ILE A 184 5.59 1.68 -20.78
C ILE A 184 4.92 2.86 -21.47
N ASP A 185 4.48 3.87 -20.73
CA ASP A 185 3.86 5.06 -21.30
C ASP A 185 4.85 5.86 -22.17
N GLN A 186 6.14 5.87 -21.82
CA GLN A 186 7.20 6.57 -22.56
C GLN A 186 7.78 5.76 -23.73
N LEU A 187 7.56 4.45 -23.77
CA LEU A 187 8.19 3.55 -24.72
C LEU A 187 7.77 3.78 -26.17
N HIS A 188 6.70 4.54 -26.49
CA HIS A 188 6.22 5.01 -27.81
C HIS A 188 6.82 4.36 -29.11
N GLY A 189 6.99 3.04 -29.16
CA GLY A 189 7.69 2.32 -30.25
C GLY A 189 9.23 2.46 -30.31
N ALA A 190 9.88 3.15 -29.38
CA ALA A 190 11.32 3.40 -29.35
C ALA A 190 11.96 3.02 -28.00
N ALA A 191 13.26 2.71 -27.99
CA ALA A 191 13.95 2.38 -26.76
C ALA A 191 14.12 3.62 -25.85
N VAL A 192 14.15 3.41 -24.53
CA VAL A 192 14.39 4.47 -23.53
C VAL A 192 15.67 4.13 -22.76
N ALA A 193 16.59 5.08 -22.62
CA ALA A 193 17.83 4.88 -21.89
C ALA A 193 17.57 4.93 -20.39
N VAL A 194 18.20 4.03 -19.66
CA VAL A 194 18.27 4.09 -18.20
C VAL A 194 19.61 4.68 -17.83
N ALA A 195 19.62 5.82 -17.14
CA ALA A 195 20.85 6.49 -16.74
C ALA A 195 20.91 6.73 -15.24
N GLU A 196 22.04 6.36 -14.64
CA GLU A 196 22.35 6.58 -13.24
C GLU A 196 23.53 7.55 -13.15
N ASN A 197 23.37 8.66 -12.42
CA ASN A 197 24.40 9.69 -12.27
C ASN A 197 24.97 10.20 -13.61
N GLY A 198 24.10 10.35 -14.63
CA GLY A 198 24.48 10.81 -15.96
C GLY A 198 25.17 9.76 -16.85
N THR A 199 25.33 8.53 -16.36
CA THR A 199 25.89 7.41 -17.12
C THR A 199 24.79 6.46 -17.56
N VAL A 200 24.70 6.15 -18.85
CA VAL A 200 23.74 5.17 -19.37
C VAL A 200 24.17 3.77 -18.95
N ILE A 201 23.35 3.11 -18.14
CA ILE A 201 23.59 1.75 -17.62
C ILE A 201 22.86 0.68 -18.42
N GLY A 202 21.82 1.06 -19.18
CA GLY A 202 21.03 0.14 -19.98
C GLY A 202 19.97 0.84 -20.84
N ALA A 203 19.15 0.05 -21.52
CA ALA A 203 17.98 0.56 -22.24
C ALA A 203 16.78 -0.37 -22.08
N VAL A 204 15.60 0.21 -21.91
CA VAL A 204 14.32 -0.51 -21.87
C VAL A 204 13.71 -0.51 -23.26
N THR A 205 13.14 -1.65 -23.67
CA THR A 205 12.39 -1.85 -24.90
C THR A 205 11.10 -2.62 -24.59
N ALA A 206 10.12 -2.57 -25.50
CA ALA A 206 8.93 -3.41 -25.36
C ALA A 206 9.29 -4.91 -25.21
N GLN A 207 10.32 -5.37 -25.94
CA GLN A 207 10.79 -6.75 -25.84
C GLN A 207 11.42 -7.07 -24.49
N SER A 208 12.27 -6.18 -23.94
CA SER A 208 12.92 -6.43 -22.65
C SER A 208 11.93 -6.46 -21.49
N VAL A 209 10.86 -5.65 -21.57
CA VAL A 209 9.72 -5.75 -20.65
C VAL A 209 9.03 -7.11 -20.80
N ILE A 210 8.67 -7.52 -22.01
CA ILE A 210 8.00 -8.82 -22.25
C ILE A 210 8.85 -10.00 -21.79
N ASP A 211 10.15 -10.00 -22.08
CA ASP A 211 11.07 -11.06 -21.67
C ASP A 211 11.09 -11.18 -20.15
N ARG A 212 11.16 -10.05 -19.45
CA ARG A 212 11.16 -10.05 -17.99
C ARG A 212 9.84 -10.52 -17.37
N LEU A 213 8.71 -10.25 -18.04
CA LEU A 213 7.39 -10.69 -17.60
C LEU A 213 7.12 -12.18 -17.83
N ARG A 214 7.87 -12.84 -18.74
CA ARG A 214 7.69 -14.25 -19.07
C ARG A 214 8.55 -15.21 -18.25
N GLY A 215 9.52 -14.69 -17.50
CA GLY A 215 10.52 -15.47 -16.76
C GLY A 215 11.90 -15.33 -17.38
#